data_AF-A0A2X0MU15-F1
#
_entry.id   AF-A0A2X0MU15-F1
#
_cell.length_a   1.000
_cell.length_b   1.000
_cell.length_c   1.000
_cell.angle_alpha   90.00
_cell.angle_beta   90.00
_cell.angle_gamma   90.00
#
_symmetry.space_group_name_H-M   'P 1'
#
loop_
_entity.id
_entity.type
_entity.pdbx_description
1 polymer ?
#
loop_
_entity_poly.entity_id
_entity_poly.type
_entity_poly.pdbx_seq_one_letter_code
_entity_poly.pdbx_strand_id
1 'polypeptide(L)'
;MASFRRALGAGGFCSICCSTTTRLRTPSSSSSSSPCSPSLPPSLKLAQRIRLFSSSSVAPSHIGSQPVALPPVVQLVVEVAPRGPSAPQRSTRLLVTGPKGELAVDVPSFMKLASPRLTSDPASRGVARGAEPSSVVLSVQDSRIKHQRAIWGLIRSLLANAVYGVSQGFSLPIRLVGVGYRASLEPASTAPAKIPSSPSCTSSEPASSAQRLHLKLGFAHPIFVDLPHDVHASVPSTTSIVLSGIDKQRLGQVAARIRSWRVPEPYNGKGIFVGEEVVKRKEVKKK
;
A
#
# COMPACT_ATOMS: atom_id res chain seq x y z
N MET A 1 -44.13 43.25 -18.78
CA MET A 1 -42.76 43.79 -18.99
C MET A 1 -41.88 42.61 -19.40
N ALA A 2 -41.63 42.35 -20.69
CA ALA A 2 -40.56 42.99 -21.51
C ALA A 2 -39.20 42.90 -20.78
N SER A 3 -38.09 42.32 -21.25
CA SER A 3 -37.54 41.97 -22.57
C SER A 3 -36.31 41.03 -22.34
N PHE A 4 -36.07 39.98 -23.14
CA PHE A 4 -35.14 39.92 -24.30
C PHE A 4 -33.63 40.14 -24.00
N ARG A 5 -32.79 39.08 -24.07
CA ARG A 5 -31.74 38.84 -25.12
C ARG A 5 -30.67 37.78 -24.76
N ARG A 6 -30.28 37.05 -25.81
CA ARG A 6 -29.16 36.10 -26.01
C ARG A 6 -27.77 36.78 -26.04
N ALA A 7 -26.71 36.00 -25.74
CA ALA A 7 -25.46 35.80 -26.52
C ALA A 7 -24.61 34.72 -25.79
N LEU A 8 -24.29 33.52 -26.30
CA LEU A 8 -23.38 33.06 -27.37
C LEU A 8 -21.86 33.28 -27.16
N GLY A 9 -21.14 32.15 -27.13
CA GLY A 9 -19.74 31.94 -27.55
C GLY A 9 -18.66 32.17 -26.48
N ALA A 10 -17.50 31.51 -26.46
CA ALA A 10 -16.93 30.35 -27.15
C ALA A 10 -15.53 30.11 -26.53
N GLY A 11 -15.08 28.86 -26.47
CA GLY A 11 -13.67 28.47 -26.60
C GLY A 11 -12.70 28.74 -25.43
N GLY A 12 -11.80 27.78 -25.19
CA GLY A 12 -10.57 28.04 -24.45
C GLY A 12 -10.06 26.89 -23.59
N PHE A 13 -9.66 25.78 -24.22
CA PHE A 13 -8.65 24.89 -23.64
C PHE A 13 -7.42 25.72 -23.25
N CYS A 14 -6.93 25.59 -22.02
CA CYS A 14 -5.57 26.00 -21.70
C CYS A 14 -4.90 24.96 -20.81
N SER A 15 -3.96 24.26 -21.43
CA SER A 15 -2.95 23.43 -20.78
C SER A 15 -1.91 24.34 -20.13
N ILE A 16 -1.52 24.05 -18.90
CA ILE A 16 -0.31 24.61 -18.28
C ILE A 16 0.49 23.39 -17.79
N CYS A 17 1.35 22.84 -18.65
CA CYS A 17 2.76 23.19 -18.83
C CYS A 17 3.61 22.96 -17.56
N CYS A 18 4.29 21.82 -17.58
CA CYS A 18 5.50 21.53 -16.82
C CYS A 18 6.60 22.53 -17.16
N SER A 19 7.18 23.15 -16.14
CA SER A 19 8.34 24.03 -16.23
C SER A 19 9.61 23.21 -16.44
N THR A 20 10.08 23.09 -17.69
CA THR A 20 11.47 22.71 -18.00
C THR A 20 12.35 23.95 -17.97
N THR A 21 13.20 24.04 -16.96
CA THR A 21 14.27 25.04 -16.83
C THR A 21 15.37 24.77 -17.86
N THR A 22 15.39 25.59 -18.91
CA THR A 22 16.50 25.67 -19.87
C THR A 22 17.53 26.69 -19.37
N ARG A 23 18.72 26.25 -18.98
CA ARG A 23 19.87 27.12 -18.71
C ARG A 23 20.49 27.57 -20.04
N LEU A 24 20.46 28.88 -20.29
CA LEU A 24 21.20 29.54 -21.36
C LEU A 24 22.69 29.62 -20.98
N ARG A 25 23.59 29.26 -21.90
CA ARG A 25 25.03 29.48 -21.83
C ARG A 25 25.42 30.43 -22.95
N THR A 26 26.15 31.49 -22.60
CA THR A 26 26.61 32.57 -23.47
C THR A 26 27.84 32.17 -24.31
N PRO A 27 28.09 32.81 -25.49
CA PRO A 27 29.29 32.59 -26.29
C PRO A 27 30.20 33.84 -26.40
N SER A 28 31.52 33.62 -26.52
CA SER A 28 32.55 34.41 -27.27
C SER A 28 33.95 33.96 -26.81
N SER A 29 34.76 33.23 -27.59
CA SER A 29 35.59 33.57 -28.78
C SER A 29 37.00 34.09 -28.45
N SER A 30 38.02 33.27 -28.70
CA SER A 30 39.30 33.67 -29.30
C SER A 30 40.10 32.43 -29.77
N SER A 31 41.04 32.69 -30.67
CA SER A 31 41.47 31.89 -31.83
C SER A 31 42.88 31.29 -31.70
N SER A 32 43.16 30.16 -32.39
CA SER A 32 44.44 29.92 -33.11
C SER A 32 44.44 28.63 -33.97
N SER A 33 44.54 28.84 -35.29
CA SER A 33 45.32 28.13 -36.35
C SER A 33 45.62 26.61 -36.32
N SER A 34 44.95 25.86 -37.24
CA SER A 34 45.42 25.00 -38.39
C SER A 34 46.70 24.09 -38.30
N PRO A 35 46.90 23.03 -39.16
CA PRO A 35 46.18 22.63 -40.40
C PRO A 35 45.82 21.12 -40.57
N CYS A 36 45.09 20.85 -41.66
CA CYS A 36 44.53 19.58 -42.14
C CYS A 36 45.55 18.49 -42.59
N SER A 37 45.10 17.22 -42.57
CA SER A 37 45.53 16.17 -43.52
C SER A 37 44.47 15.05 -43.66
N PRO A 38 44.45 14.25 -44.75
CA PRO A 38 43.21 13.74 -45.36
C PRO A 38 42.89 12.25 -45.15
N SER A 39 41.60 11.94 -45.38
CA SER A 39 41.00 10.70 -45.91
C SER A 39 41.08 9.37 -45.14
N LEU A 40 39.90 8.80 -44.85
CA LEU A 40 39.40 7.47 -45.29
C LEU A 40 38.01 7.19 -44.67
N PRO A 41 37.01 6.69 -45.43
CA PRO A 41 35.68 6.42 -44.87
C PRO A 41 35.64 5.03 -44.20
N PRO A 42 35.24 4.89 -42.93
CA PRO A 42 34.89 3.58 -42.40
C PRO A 42 33.47 3.21 -42.86
N SER A 43 33.43 2.26 -43.78
CA SER A 43 32.35 1.32 -44.08
C SER A 43 31.12 1.41 -43.17
N LEU A 44 29.95 1.70 -43.76
CA LEU A 44 28.64 1.59 -43.12
C LEU A 44 28.42 0.15 -42.63
N LYS A 45 28.82 -0.15 -41.40
CA LYS A 45 28.34 -1.33 -40.69
C LYS A 45 26.88 -1.07 -40.39
N LEU A 46 25.99 -1.74 -41.14
CA LEU A 46 24.58 -1.82 -40.84
C LEU A 46 24.46 -2.50 -39.47
N ALA A 47 24.53 -1.71 -38.39
CA ALA A 47 24.26 -2.18 -37.06
C ALA A 47 22.83 -2.67 -37.08
N GLN A 48 22.64 -4.00 -37.07
CA GLN A 48 21.34 -4.62 -36.88
C GLN A 48 20.84 -4.13 -35.52
N ARG A 49 20.09 -3.03 -35.55
CA ARG A 49 19.36 -2.51 -34.39
C ARG A 49 18.41 -3.62 -33.99
N ILE A 50 18.80 -4.37 -32.96
CA ILE A 50 17.90 -5.24 -32.23
C ILE A 50 16.74 -4.33 -31.80
N ARG A 51 15.60 -4.49 -32.45
CA ARG A 51 14.39 -3.74 -32.11
C ARG A 51 13.95 -4.24 -30.74
N LEU A 52 14.39 -3.53 -29.69
CA LEU A 52 13.84 -3.71 -28.36
C LEU A 52 12.33 -3.44 -28.47
N PHE A 53 11.53 -4.43 -28.11
CA PHE A 53 10.06 -4.37 -28.20
C PHE A 53 9.45 -3.23 -27.36
N SER A 54 10.24 -2.66 -26.44
CA SER A 54 9.88 -1.47 -25.67
C SER A 54 10.90 -0.35 -25.88
N SER A 55 10.40 0.85 -26.20
CA SER A 55 11.16 2.10 -26.25
C SER A 55 11.11 2.89 -24.93
N SER A 56 10.46 2.36 -23.88
CA SER A 56 10.35 3.07 -22.60
C SER A 56 11.69 3.09 -21.87
N SER A 57 12.13 4.26 -21.42
CA SER A 57 13.25 4.37 -20.49
C SER A 57 12.92 3.69 -19.17
N VAL A 58 13.91 3.05 -18.55
CA VAL A 58 13.74 2.45 -17.22
C VAL A 58 13.68 3.59 -16.20
N ALA A 59 12.52 3.84 -15.61
CA ALA A 59 12.35 4.79 -14.51
C ALA A 59 12.57 4.09 -13.16
N PRO A 60 13.68 4.35 -12.44
CA PRO A 60 13.90 3.75 -11.12
C PRO A 60 12.97 4.36 -10.07
N SER A 61 12.40 3.52 -9.20
CA SER A 61 11.61 3.97 -8.06
C SER A 61 12.52 4.53 -6.96
N HIS A 62 12.25 5.76 -6.50
CA HIS A 62 12.97 6.41 -5.40
C HIS A 62 12.24 6.29 -4.04
N ILE A 63 11.27 5.37 -3.96
CA ILE A 63 10.44 5.15 -2.77
C ILE A 63 11.28 4.61 -1.60
N GLY A 64 12.26 3.74 -1.89
CA GLY A 64 13.13 3.15 -0.86
C GLY A 64 14.03 4.16 -0.15
N SER A 65 14.50 5.20 -0.86
CA SER A 65 15.34 6.26 -0.29
C SER A 65 14.57 7.26 0.57
N GLN A 66 13.24 7.28 0.48
CA GLN A 66 12.44 8.22 1.26
C GLN A 66 12.47 7.84 2.74
N PRO A 67 12.86 8.77 3.64
CA PRO A 67 12.83 8.52 5.07
C PRO A 67 11.42 8.18 5.55
N VAL A 68 11.32 7.34 6.58
CA VAL A 68 10.09 7.08 7.32
C VAL A 68 10.10 7.97 8.56
N ALA A 69 9.16 8.91 8.64
CA ALA A 69 9.02 9.78 9.80
C ALA A 69 8.44 9.00 10.99
N LEU A 70 9.12 9.06 12.14
CA LEU A 70 8.66 8.46 13.39
C LEU A 70 8.05 9.55 14.27
N PRO A 71 6.76 9.45 14.62
CA PRO A 71 6.20 10.27 15.68
C PRO A 71 6.85 9.86 17.02
N PRO A 72 6.95 10.78 18.00
CA PRO A 72 7.62 10.53 19.27
C PRO A 72 6.97 9.44 20.12
N VAL A 73 5.72 9.08 19.82
CA VAL A 73 4.96 8.04 20.52
C VAL A 73 5.39 6.62 20.10
N VAL A 74 6.00 6.46 18.92
CA VAL A 74 6.34 5.15 18.35
C VAL A 74 7.80 4.79 18.64
N GLN A 75 8.02 3.55 19.07
CA GLN A 75 9.36 3.00 19.31
C GLN A 75 9.64 1.84 18.36
N LEU A 76 10.91 1.64 18.04
CA LEU A 76 11.38 0.59 17.13
C LEU A 76 12.43 -0.24 17.87
N VAL A 77 12.11 -1.50 18.10
CA VAL A 77 13.03 -2.48 18.69
C VAL A 77 13.48 -3.43 17.58
N VAL A 78 14.80 -3.61 17.46
CA VAL A 78 15.39 -4.60 16.56
C VAL A 78 15.57 -5.90 17.33
N GLU A 79 14.85 -6.92 16.91
CA GLU A 79 15.07 -8.29 17.34
C GLU A 79 15.75 -9.06 16.22
N VAL A 80 16.96 -9.56 16.46
CA VAL A 80 17.63 -10.43 15.51
C VAL A 80 17.09 -11.84 15.73
N ALA A 81 16.30 -12.35 14.78
CA ALA A 81 15.78 -13.70 14.89
C ALA A 81 16.95 -14.71 14.83
N PRO A 82 16.98 -15.71 15.73
CA PRO A 82 18.01 -16.74 15.69
C PRO A 82 17.90 -17.56 14.39
N ARG A 83 19.03 -18.05 13.89
CA ARG A 83 19.03 -19.00 12.75
C ARG A 83 18.36 -20.29 13.20
N GLY A 84 17.13 -20.53 12.77
CA GLY A 84 16.41 -21.78 12.95
C GLY A 84 16.47 -22.67 11.70
N PRO A 85 16.16 -23.97 11.82
CA PRO A 85 16.18 -24.89 10.68
C PRO A 85 15.15 -24.53 9.58
N SER A 86 14.05 -23.84 9.93
CA SER A 86 13.00 -23.42 8.98
C SER A 86 13.28 -22.11 8.24
N ALA A 87 14.27 -21.31 8.70
CA ALA A 87 14.63 -20.02 8.10
C ALA A 87 16.14 -19.98 7.83
N PRO A 88 16.59 -20.35 6.61
CA PRO A 88 18.02 -20.48 6.29
C PRO A 88 18.77 -19.13 6.32
N GLN A 89 18.06 -18.01 6.21
CA GLN A 89 18.64 -16.67 6.26
C GLN A 89 18.32 -15.98 7.57
N ARG A 90 19.28 -15.20 8.10
CA ARG A 90 19.02 -14.29 9.23
C ARG A 90 18.05 -13.21 8.75
N SER A 91 16.84 -13.19 9.28
CA SER A 91 15.96 -12.03 9.17
C SER A 91 16.03 -11.23 10.47
N THR A 92 16.06 -9.92 10.32
CA THR A 92 15.91 -8.99 11.43
C THR A 92 14.44 -8.67 11.55
N ARG A 93 13.85 -8.87 12.72
CA ARG A 93 12.46 -8.48 13.01
C ARG A 93 12.46 -7.09 13.62
N LEU A 94 11.69 -6.18 13.05
CA LEU A 94 11.44 -4.87 13.61
C LEU A 94 10.12 -4.90 14.37
N LEU A 95 10.19 -4.85 15.68
CA LEU A 95 9.01 -4.67 16.52
C LEU A 95 8.72 -3.16 16.61
N VAL A 96 7.64 -2.76 15.95
CA VAL A 96 7.13 -1.39 15.97
C VAL A 96 6.09 -1.31 17.08
N THR A 97 6.39 -0.59 18.16
CA THR A 97 5.46 -0.41 19.28
C THR A 97 4.85 0.99 19.26
N GLY A 98 3.55 1.08 19.55
CA GLY A 98 2.81 2.33 19.60
C GLY A 98 1.57 2.24 20.50
N PRO A 99 0.75 3.30 20.54
CA PRO A 99 -0.40 3.38 21.45
C PRO A 99 -1.51 2.39 21.11
N LYS A 100 -1.69 2.03 19.83
CA LYS A 100 -2.75 1.10 19.40
C LYS A 100 -2.36 -0.38 19.52
N GLY A 101 -1.07 -0.66 19.74
CA GLY A 101 -0.54 -2.01 19.83
C GLY A 101 0.87 -2.09 19.24
N GLU A 102 1.27 -3.31 18.93
CA GLU A 102 2.58 -3.63 18.36
C GLU A 102 2.43 -4.39 17.04
N LEU A 103 3.39 -4.19 16.13
CA LEU A 103 3.43 -4.90 14.86
C LEU A 103 4.88 -5.28 14.52
N ALA A 104 5.08 -6.53 14.12
CA ALA A 104 6.37 -7.03 13.68
C ALA A 104 6.50 -6.92 12.16
N VAL A 105 7.61 -6.35 11.68
CA VAL A 105 7.98 -6.31 10.25
C VAL A 105 9.26 -7.08 10.04
N ASP A 106 9.22 -8.10 9.18
CA ASP A 106 10.41 -8.86 8.80
C ASP A 106 11.27 -8.07 7.81
N VAL A 107 12.53 -7.84 8.17
CA VAL A 107 13.52 -7.14 7.36
C VAL A 107 14.68 -8.09 7.04
N PRO A 108 15.04 -8.29 5.77
CA PRO A 108 16.19 -9.11 5.41
C PRO A 108 17.53 -8.55 5.92
N SER A 109 18.49 -9.42 6.24
CA SER A 109 19.80 -9.02 6.79
C SER A 109 20.66 -8.12 5.89
N PHE A 110 20.43 -8.12 4.57
CA PHE A 110 21.16 -7.27 3.63
C PHE A 110 20.63 -5.83 3.58
N MET A 111 19.77 -5.44 4.53
CA MET A 111 19.19 -4.11 4.60
C MET A 111 19.73 -3.37 5.82
N LYS A 112 20.30 -2.19 5.58
CA LYS A 112 20.90 -1.32 6.60
C LYS A 112 19.84 -0.32 7.08
N LEU A 113 19.66 -0.27 8.39
CA LEU A 113 18.79 0.68 9.08
C LEU A 113 19.65 1.81 9.65
N ALA A 114 19.50 3.02 9.12
CA ALA A 114 20.09 4.21 9.71
C ALA A 114 19.00 4.91 10.53
N SER A 115 19.04 4.73 11.86
CA SER A 115 18.18 5.50 12.76
C SER A 115 18.91 5.81 14.08
N PRO A 116 18.67 7.01 14.66
CA PRO A 116 19.32 7.44 15.89
C PRO A 116 18.72 6.83 17.17
N ARG A 117 17.59 6.09 17.07
CA ARG A 117 16.84 5.54 18.23
C ARG A 117 16.87 4.01 18.32
N LEU A 118 17.72 3.35 17.52
CA LEU A 118 17.88 1.89 17.55
C LEU A 118 18.64 1.45 18.80
N THR A 119 17.92 1.04 19.85
CA THR A 119 18.51 0.33 20.98
C THR A 119 18.51 -1.17 20.66
N SER A 120 19.68 -1.75 20.42
CA SER A 120 19.86 -3.20 20.30
C SER A 120 19.80 -3.93 21.65
N ASP A 121 19.84 -3.18 22.76
CA ASP A 121 19.99 -3.72 24.10
C ASP A 121 18.71 -3.49 24.93
N PRO A 122 18.09 -4.54 25.50
CA PRO A 122 16.82 -4.44 26.24
C PRO A 122 16.93 -3.71 27.60
N ALA A 123 18.15 -3.35 28.03
CA ALA A 123 18.45 -2.78 29.35
C ALA A 123 18.44 -1.25 29.40
N SER A 124 18.63 -0.55 28.28
CA SER A 124 18.49 0.91 28.22
C SER A 124 17.03 1.29 27.98
N ARG A 125 16.15 0.96 28.94
CA ARG A 125 14.75 1.39 29.01
C ARG A 125 14.68 2.86 29.46
N GLY A 126 15.46 3.71 28.79
CA GLY A 126 15.60 5.13 29.04
C GLY A 126 14.97 5.89 27.89
N VAL A 127 13.72 6.31 28.11
CA VAL A 127 12.93 7.08 27.14
C VAL A 127 13.66 8.36 26.79
N ALA A 128 14.33 8.41 25.63
CA ALA A 128 14.72 9.67 25.00
C ALA A 128 13.45 10.36 24.49
N ARG A 129 12.72 10.99 25.41
CA ARG A 129 11.60 11.94 25.20
C ARG A 129 12.16 13.24 24.61
N GLY A 130 12.82 13.14 23.46
CA GLY A 130 13.15 14.27 22.61
C GLY A 130 12.00 14.52 21.65
N ALA A 131 11.44 15.74 21.69
CA ALA A 131 10.32 16.19 20.86
C ALA A 131 10.68 16.41 19.37
N GLU A 132 11.77 15.81 18.89
CA GLU A 132 12.26 15.97 17.52
C GLU A 132 11.76 14.85 16.60
N PRO A 133 11.33 15.16 15.36
CA PRO A 133 10.93 14.16 14.38
C PRO A 133 12.14 13.31 13.98
N SER A 134 12.21 12.10 14.54
CA SER A 134 13.25 11.14 14.17
C SER A 134 12.83 10.44 12.89
N SER A 135 13.74 10.31 11.94
CA SER A 135 13.48 9.58 10.69
C SER A 135 14.31 8.31 10.61
N VAL A 136 13.74 7.27 10.01
CA VAL A 136 14.44 6.03 9.67
C VAL A 136 14.74 6.04 8.19
N VAL A 137 16.01 5.93 7.84
CA VAL A 137 16.44 5.75 6.46
C VAL A 137 16.84 4.30 6.26
N LEU A 138 16.26 3.69 5.23
CA LEU A 138 16.56 2.33 4.81
C LEU A 138 17.55 2.39 3.66
N SER A 139 18.64 1.64 3.75
CA SER A 139 19.61 1.50 2.67
C SER A 139 19.88 0.04 2.36
N VAL A 140 20.24 -0.21 1.11
CA VAL A 140 20.61 -1.54 0.61
C VAL A 140 22.12 -1.71 0.75
N GLN A 141 22.60 -2.92 1.06
CA GLN A 141 24.02 -3.22 1.08
C GLN A 141 24.64 -3.08 -0.32
N ASP A 142 24.11 -3.80 -1.30
CA ASP A 142 24.60 -3.81 -2.69
C ASP A 142 23.52 -3.37 -3.68
N SER A 143 23.67 -2.16 -4.21
CA SER A 143 22.77 -1.62 -5.24
C SER A 143 22.95 -2.30 -6.61
N ARG A 144 24.00 -3.08 -6.83
CA ARG A 144 24.18 -3.78 -8.12
C ARG A 144 23.24 -4.98 -8.25
N ILE A 145 22.85 -5.57 -7.12
CA ILE A 145 22.02 -6.77 -7.09
C ILE A 145 20.55 -6.38 -7.28
N LYS A 146 19.94 -6.86 -8.37
CA LYS A 146 18.53 -6.59 -8.72
C LYS A 146 17.57 -7.00 -7.59
N HIS A 147 17.81 -8.15 -6.96
CA HIS A 147 16.98 -8.66 -5.86
C HIS A 147 16.94 -7.69 -4.67
N GLN A 148 18.10 -7.21 -4.21
CA GLN A 148 18.14 -6.30 -3.07
C GLN A 148 17.47 -4.95 -3.39
N ARG A 149 17.67 -4.43 -4.61
CA ARG A 149 16.99 -3.23 -5.11
C ARG A 149 15.47 -3.37 -5.18
N ALA A 150 14.97 -4.53 -5.62
CA ALA A 150 13.53 -4.76 -5.75
C ALA A 150 12.82 -4.77 -4.39
N ILE A 151 13.45 -5.36 -3.37
CA ILE A 151 12.89 -5.48 -2.02
C ILE A 151 12.91 -4.15 -1.26
N TRP A 152 13.87 -3.28 -1.54
CA TRP A 152 14.08 -2.02 -0.82
C TRP A 152 12.82 -1.15 -0.68
N GLY A 153 12.10 -0.92 -1.78
CA GLY A 153 10.88 -0.11 -1.78
C GLY A 153 9.70 -0.78 -1.06
N LEU A 154 9.63 -2.12 -1.13
CA LEU A 154 8.59 -2.90 -0.47
C LEU A 154 8.74 -2.81 1.06
N ILE A 155 9.93 -3.08 1.58
CA ILE A 155 10.20 -3.05 3.03
C ILE A 155 9.97 -1.65 3.59
N ARG A 156 10.39 -0.60 2.86
CA ARG A 156 10.10 0.79 3.24
C ARG A 156 8.60 1.04 3.38
N SER A 157 7.81 0.54 2.44
CA SER A 157 6.36 0.70 2.44
C SER A 157 5.70 -0.07 3.58
N LEU A 158 6.16 -1.30 3.87
CA LEU A 158 5.69 -2.08 5.01
C LEU A 158 5.99 -1.37 6.33
N LEU A 159 7.22 -0.85 6.51
CA LEU A 159 7.60 -0.11 7.71
C LEU A 159 6.77 1.17 7.88
N ALA A 160 6.58 1.94 6.81
CA ALA A 160 5.76 3.16 6.86
C ALA A 160 4.30 2.86 7.20
N ASN A 161 3.73 1.79 6.64
CA ASN A 161 2.39 1.34 6.98
C ASN A 161 2.30 0.88 8.45
N ALA A 162 3.31 0.15 8.94
CA ALA A 162 3.37 -0.29 10.33
C ALA A 162 3.38 0.89 11.31
N VAL A 163 4.26 1.88 11.08
CA VAL A 163 4.34 3.10 11.90
C VAL A 163 3.01 3.88 11.89
N TYR A 164 2.38 4.02 10.71
CA TYR A 164 1.06 4.65 10.62
C TYR A 164 -0.01 3.83 11.35
N GLY A 165 0.01 2.51 11.21
CA GLY A 165 -0.94 1.58 11.83
C GLY A 165 -0.91 1.59 13.35
N VAL A 166 0.28 1.55 13.97
CA VAL A 166 0.39 1.57 15.44
C VAL A 166 0.10 2.95 16.04
N SER A 167 0.31 4.03 15.27
CA SER A 167 0.07 5.41 15.70
C SER A 167 -1.39 5.82 15.51
N GLN A 168 -1.87 5.84 14.25
CA GLN A 168 -3.20 6.31 13.89
C GLN A 168 -4.19 5.17 13.62
N GLY A 169 -3.72 3.99 13.22
CA GLY A 169 -4.57 2.87 12.81
C GLY A 169 -5.22 3.09 11.44
N PHE A 170 -5.66 2.00 10.82
CA PHE A 170 -6.36 2.05 9.55
C PHE A 170 -7.86 1.90 9.75
N SER A 171 -8.63 2.60 8.91
CA SER A 171 -10.08 2.49 8.82
C SER A 171 -10.46 2.27 7.36
N LEU A 172 -11.23 1.22 7.08
CA LEU A 172 -11.73 0.89 5.74
C LEU A 172 -13.27 0.83 5.77
N PRO A 173 -13.95 1.83 5.19
CA PRO A 173 -15.40 1.78 5.04
C PRO A 173 -15.78 0.78 3.94
N ILE A 174 -16.83 0.00 4.17
CA ILE A 174 -17.43 -0.94 3.23
C ILE A 174 -18.90 -0.53 3.08
N ARG A 175 -19.35 -0.33 1.84
CA ARG A 175 -20.72 0.08 1.51
C ARG A 175 -21.46 -1.07 0.85
N LEU A 176 -22.66 -1.35 1.35
CA LEU A 176 -23.57 -2.34 0.79
C LEU A 176 -24.59 -1.64 -0.10
N VAL A 177 -24.59 -1.96 -1.39
CA VAL A 177 -25.56 -1.42 -2.35
C VAL A 177 -26.45 -2.56 -2.85
N GLY A 178 -27.75 -2.47 -2.57
CA GLY A 178 -28.72 -3.46 -3.00
C GLY A 178 -29.98 -3.41 -2.15
N VAL A 179 -31.12 -3.75 -2.75
CA VAL A 179 -32.38 -3.86 -2.01
C VAL A 179 -32.28 -5.05 -1.06
N GLY A 180 -32.56 -4.82 0.23
CA GLY A 180 -32.48 -5.84 1.26
C GLY A 180 -31.06 -6.17 1.74
N TYR A 181 -30.04 -5.43 1.27
CA TYR A 181 -28.66 -5.65 1.70
C TYR A 181 -28.42 -5.01 3.06
N ARG A 182 -28.02 -5.80 4.05
CA ARG A 182 -27.91 -5.38 5.45
C ARG A 182 -26.78 -6.10 6.16
N ALA A 183 -26.11 -5.40 7.06
CA ALA A 183 -25.13 -5.97 7.99
C ALA A 183 -25.56 -5.74 9.44
N SER A 184 -25.23 -6.69 10.31
CA SER A 184 -25.34 -6.57 11.76
C SER A 184 -24.15 -7.27 12.42
N LEU A 185 -23.74 -6.78 13.58
CA LEU A 185 -22.70 -7.42 14.39
C LEU A 185 -23.36 -8.35 15.40
N GLU A 186 -22.85 -9.57 15.49
CA GLU A 186 -23.23 -10.55 16.51
C GLU A 186 -22.01 -10.86 17.38
N PRO A 187 -22.13 -10.86 18.73
CA PRO A 187 -21.05 -11.31 19.59
C PRO A 187 -20.83 -12.81 19.37
N ALA A 188 -19.56 -13.23 19.28
CA ALA A 188 -19.19 -14.60 18.92
C ALA A 188 -19.70 -15.70 19.88
N SER A 189 -20.24 -15.33 21.05
CA SER A 189 -20.77 -16.23 22.09
C SER A 189 -22.13 -16.87 21.76
N THR A 190 -22.88 -16.37 20.78
CA THR A 190 -24.26 -16.81 20.50
C THR A 190 -24.36 -17.78 19.31
N ALA A 191 -23.33 -18.59 19.05
CA ALA A 191 -23.38 -19.54 17.94
C ALA A 191 -24.16 -20.82 18.31
N PRO A 192 -25.17 -21.25 17.53
CA PRO A 192 -25.67 -22.61 17.61
C PRO A 192 -24.58 -23.58 17.14
N ALA A 193 -24.19 -24.50 18.02
CA ALA A 193 -23.30 -25.61 17.72
C ALA A 193 -23.82 -26.38 16.50
N LYS A 194 -23.12 -26.32 15.36
CA LYS A 194 -23.39 -27.23 14.24
C LYS A 194 -22.09 -27.81 13.68
N ILE A 195 -21.81 -28.99 14.24
CA ILE A 195 -21.07 -30.16 13.72
C ILE A 195 -19.70 -29.85 13.06
N PRO A 196 -18.58 -30.07 13.78
CA PRO A 196 -17.26 -30.03 13.18
C PRO A 196 -17.12 -31.24 12.27
N SER A 197 -17.24 -31.03 10.96
CA SER A 197 -16.90 -32.04 9.95
C SER A 197 -15.99 -31.42 8.92
N SER A 198 -14.74 -31.22 9.33
CA SER A 198 -13.53 -31.50 8.53
C SER A 198 -12.30 -31.20 9.39
N PRO A 199 -11.59 -32.23 9.88
CA PRO A 199 -10.28 -32.07 10.48
C PRO A 199 -9.25 -32.06 9.36
N SER A 200 -8.70 -30.89 9.02
CA SER A 200 -7.46 -30.84 8.24
C SER A 200 -6.61 -29.63 8.61
N CYS A 201 -5.59 -29.93 9.41
CA CYS A 201 -4.19 -29.46 9.35
C CYS A 201 -3.85 -27.97 9.56
N THR A 202 -3.58 -27.66 10.84
CA THR A 202 -2.30 -27.12 11.35
C THR A 202 -1.63 -25.92 10.63
N SER A 203 -1.92 -24.73 11.14
CA SER A 203 -0.90 -23.74 11.49
C SER A 203 -1.36 -23.01 12.75
N SER A 204 -0.45 -22.77 13.69
CA SER A 204 -0.67 -22.06 14.95
C SER A 204 -1.29 -20.68 14.73
N GLU A 205 -2.62 -20.59 14.77
CA GLU A 205 -3.39 -19.35 14.72
C GLU A 205 -4.11 -19.23 16.07
N PRO A 206 -3.85 -18.18 16.88
CA PRO A 206 -4.51 -18.01 18.16
C PRO A 206 -6.01 -17.80 17.92
N ALA A 207 -6.77 -18.84 18.24
CA ALA A 207 -8.19 -18.99 17.98
C ALA A 207 -9.01 -18.30 19.07
N SER A 208 -9.48 -17.08 18.77
CA SER A 208 -10.79 -16.58 19.21
C SER A 208 -11.22 -15.42 18.31
N SER A 209 -12.20 -15.66 17.43
CA SER A 209 -12.84 -14.59 16.67
C SER A 209 -13.66 -13.75 17.66
N ALA A 210 -13.25 -12.51 17.91
CA ALA A 210 -13.93 -11.64 18.88
C ALA A 210 -15.35 -11.24 18.41
N GLN A 211 -15.52 -11.09 17.09
CA GLN A 211 -16.75 -10.57 16.49
C GLN A 211 -17.14 -11.39 15.26
N ARG A 212 -18.46 -11.62 15.12
CA ARG A 212 -19.04 -12.28 13.95
C ARG A 212 -19.91 -11.27 13.19
N LEU A 213 -19.64 -11.11 11.91
CA LEU A 213 -20.39 -10.22 11.04
C LEU A 213 -21.50 -11.01 10.33
N HIS A 214 -22.75 -10.64 10.60
CA HIS A 214 -23.92 -11.22 9.96
C HIS A 214 -24.35 -10.36 8.76
N LEU A 215 -24.41 -10.98 7.58
CA LEU A 215 -24.66 -10.34 6.30
C LEU A 215 -25.91 -10.93 5.63
N LYS A 216 -26.87 -10.07 5.30
CA LYS A 216 -28.01 -10.38 4.43
C LYS A 216 -27.76 -9.74 3.07
N LEU A 217 -27.49 -10.56 2.05
CA LEU A 217 -27.10 -10.11 0.69
C LEU A 217 -28.00 -10.69 -0.41
N GLY A 218 -29.24 -11.08 -0.07
CA GLY A 218 -30.17 -11.72 -1.01
C GLY A 218 -29.82 -13.17 -1.35
N PHE A 219 -29.10 -13.87 -0.48
CA PHE A 219 -29.00 -15.34 -0.49
C PHE A 219 -30.12 -15.94 0.34
N ALA A 220 -30.46 -17.21 0.09
CA ALA A 220 -31.52 -17.91 0.82
C ALA A 220 -31.21 -18.07 2.32
N HIS A 221 -29.93 -18.18 2.68
CA HIS A 221 -29.46 -18.25 4.06
C HIS A 221 -28.60 -17.03 4.41
N PRO A 222 -28.58 -16.61 5.69
CA PRO A 222 -27.67 -15.57 6.14
C PRO A 222 -26.21 -16.03 6.03
N ILE A 223 -25.31 -15.07 5.80
CA ILE A 223 -23.87 -15.32 5.75
C ILE A 223 -23.26 -14.78 7.04
N PHE A 224 -22.49 -15.62 7.72
CA PHE A 224 -21.72 -15.21 8.88
C PHE A 224 -20.24 -15.20 8.52
N VAL A 225 -19.56 -14.08 8.80
CA VAL A 225 -18.13 -13.91 8.57
C VAL A 225 -17.45 -13.71 9.91
N ASP A 226 -16.54 -14.62 10.24
CA ASP A 226 -15.75 -14.55 11.47
C ASP A 226 -14.56 -13.61 11.27
N LEU A 227 -14.43 -12.62 12.16
CA LEU A 227 -13.34 -11.65 12.12
C LEU A 227 -12.17 -12.11 12.99
N PRO A 228 -10.92 -11.93 12.52
CA PRO A 228 -9.74 -12.19 13.35
C PRO A 228 -9.62 -11.17 14.48
N HIS A 229 -8.87 -11.51 15.53
CA HIS A 229 -8.69 -10.68 16.74
C HIS A 229 -8.07 -9.31 16.45
N ASP A 230 -7.24 -9.20 15.40
CA ASP A 230 -6.58 -7.94 15.00
C ASP A 230 -7.54 -6.92 14.36
N VAL A 231 -8.69 -7.36 13.84
CA VAL A 231 -9.60 -6.54 13.04
C VAL A 231 -10.94 -6.40 13.74
N HIS A 232 -11.29 -5.16 14.07
CA HIS A 232 -12.55 -4.80 14.68
C HIS A 232 -13.51 -4.25 13.63
N ALA A 233 -14.79 -4.66 13.68
CA ALA A 233 -15.83 -4.13 12.80
C ALA A 233 -16.82 -3.26 13.58
N SER A 234 -17.15 -2.11 13.02
CA SER A 234 -18.23 -1.24 13.47
C SER A 234 -19.29 -1.13 12.37
N VAL A 235 -20.57 -1.14 12.72
CA VAL A 235 -21.68 -1.00 11.77
C VAL A 235 -22.47 0.26 12.15
N PRO A 236 -22.02 1.46 11.71
CA PRO A 236 -22.69 2.72 12.03
C PRO A 236 -24.07 2.83 11.37
N SER A 237 -24.25 2.24 10.19
CA SER A 237 -25.56 2.11 9.55
C SER A 237 -25.74 0.71 9.00
N THR A 238 -26.98 0.25 8.82
CA THR A 238 -27.24 -1.11 8.32
C THR A 238 -26.61 -1.40 6.95
N THR A 239 -26.34 -0.37 6.15
CA THR A 239 -25.73 -0.47 4.82
C THR A 239 -24.25 -0.09 4.78
N SER A 240 -23.66 0.33 5.90
CA SER A 240 -22.24 0.69 5.98
C SER A 240 -21.54 -0.02 7.13
N ILE A 241 -20.41 -0.64 6.82
CA ILE A 241 -19.53 -1.30 7.79
C ILE A 241 -18.22 -0.53 7.77
N VAL A 242 -17.60 -0.30 8.92
CA VAL A 242 -16.27 0.29 9.03
C VAL A 242 -15.38 -0.73 9.70
N LEU A 243 -14.39 -1.23 8.97
CA LEU A 243 -13.37 -2.10 9.53
C LEU A 243 -12.21 -1.25 10.05
N SER A 244 -11.78 -1.49 11.28
CA SER A 244 -10.63 -0.86 11.91
C SER A 244 -9.58 -1.90 12.25
N GLY A 245 -8.30 -1.58 12.03
CA GLY A 245 -7.20 -2.48 12.37
C GLY A 245 -5.84 -1.79 12.37
N ILE A 246 -4.84 -2.47 12.94
CA ILE A 246 -3.46 -1.99 13.01
C ILE A 246 -2.70 -2.31 11.71
N ASP A 247 -2.86 -3.55 11.21
CA ASP A 247 -2.22 -3.98 9.98
C ASP A 247 -3.10 -3.76 8.74
N LYS A 248 -2.56 -3.01 7.78
CA LYS A 248 -3.20 -2.74 6.49
C LYS A 248 -3.39 -4.01 5.65
N GLN A 249 -2.46 -4.97 5.72
CA GLN A 249 -2.53 -6.18 4.91
C GLN A 249 -3.66 -7.09 5.39
N ARG A 250 -3.70 -7.44 6.68
CA ARG A 250 -4.80 -8.23 7.27
C ARG A 250 -6.15 -7.55 7.08
N LEU A 251 -6.24 -6.24 7.30
CA LEU A 251 -7.48 -5.47 7.10
C LEU A 251 -7.98 -5.56 5.64
N GLY A 252 -7.07 -5.43 4.67
CA GLY A 252 -7.38 -5.59 3.25
C GLY A 252 -7.80 -7.00 2.87
N GLN A 253 -7.17 -8.02 3.45
CA GLN A 253 -7.52 -9.44 3.23
C GLN A 253 -8.94 -9.74 3.72
N VAL A 254 -9.31 -9.25 4.92
CA VAL A 254 -10.66 -9.39 5.47
C VAL A 254 -11.68 -8.65 4.60
N ALA A 255 -11.38 -7.41 4.20
CA ALA A 255 -12.26 -6.65 3.30
C ALA A 255 -12.48 -7.36 1.95
N ALA A 256 -11.42 -7.94 1.37
CA ALA A 256 -11.50 -8.72 0.15
C ALA A 256 -12.37 -9.98 0.31
N ARG A 257 -12.25 -10.68 1.45
CA ARG A 257 -13.09 -11.85 1.79
C ARG A 257 -14.57 -11.48 1.94
N ILE A 258 -14.88 -10.29 2.47
CA ILE A 258 -16.27 -9.80 2.53
C ILE A 258 -16.76 -9.47 1.12
N ARG A 259 -15.94 -8.80 0.30
CA ARG A 259 -16.26 -8.42 -1.09
C ARG A 259 -16.50 -9.62 -2.01
N SER A 260 -15.80 -10.75 -1.80
CA SER A 260 -15.93 -11.93 -2.67
C SER A 260 -17.34 -12.53 -2.68
N TRP A 261 -18.16 -12.32 -1.64
CA TRP A 261 -19.55 -12.81 -1.60
C TRP A 261 -20.45 -12.14 -2.65
N ARG A 262 -20.28 -10.83 -2.89
CA ARG A 262 -21.05 -10.06 -3.87
C ARG A 262 -20.20 -8.91 -4.44
N VAL A 263 -19.48 -9.22 -5.52
CA VAL A 263 -18.72 -8.23 -6.29
C VAL A 263 -19.68 -7.25 -6.97
N PRO A 264 -19.36 -5.94 -7.04
CA PRO A 264 -20.24 -4.94 -7.63
C PRO A 264 -20.46 -5.14 -9.13
N GLU A 265 -21.72 -5.19 -9.55
CA GLU A 265 -22.11 -5.42 -10.95
C GLU A 265 -22.04 -4.14 -11.82
N PRO A 266 -21.79 -4.26 -13.14
CA PRO A 266 -21.68 -3.11 -14.03
C PRO A 266 -23.02 -2.51 -14.48
N TYR A 267 -24.17 -3.10 -14.16
CA TYR A 267 -25.47 -2.58 -14.61
C TYR A 267 -26.10 -1.67 -13.54
N ASN A 268 -26.55 -2.23 -12.42
CA ASN A 268 -27.16 -1.42 -11.35
C ASN A 268 -26.18 -1.05 -10.23
N GLY A 269 -24.93 -1.53 -10.28
CA GLY A 269 -23.97 -1.30 -9.21
C GLY A 269 -24.36 -1.96 -7.89
N LYS A 270 -25.18 -3.02 -7.90
CA LYS A 270 -25.45 -3.82 -6.71
C LYS A 270 -24.20 -4.61 -6.32
N GLY A 271 -23.90 -4.66 -5.03
CA GLY A 271 -22.76 -5.38 -4.49
C GLY A 271 -22.12 -4.66 -3.32
N ILE A 272 -20.92 -5.11 -2.97
CA ILE A 272 -20.14 -4.64 -1.84
C ILE A 272 -18.99 -3.79 -2.37
N PHE A 273 -18.93 -2.52 -1.96
CA PHE A 273 -17.88 -1.59 -2.31
C PHE A 273 -16.92 -1.41 -1.14
N VAL A 274 -15.61 -1.40 -1.41
CA VAL A 274 -14.58 -1.18 -0.40
C VAL A 274 -13.96 0.20 -0.60
N GLY A 275 -13.92 1.01 0.45
CA GLY A 275 -13.41 2.37 0.41
C GLY A 275 -14.26 3.28 -0.49
N GLU A 276 -13.60 3.91 -1.44
CA GLU A 276 -14.19 4.81 -2.44
C GLU A 276 -14.23 4.17 -3.84
N GLU A 277 -14.24 2.83 -3.91
CA GLU A 277 -14.37 2.11 -5.18
C GLU A 277 -15.66 2.52 -5.92
N VAL A 278 -15.53 2.78 -7.23
CA VAL A 278 -16.67 3.08 -8.12
C VAL A 278 -16.61 2.15 -9.33
N VAL A 279 -17.74 1.55 -9.67
CA VAL A 279 -17.89 0.72 -10.87
C VAL A 279 -18.46 1.53 -12.02
N LYS A 280 -17.84 1.43 -13.20
CA LYS A 280 -18.35 2.02 -14.44
C LYS A 280 -19.66 1.32 -14.82
N ARG A 281 -20.76 2.09 -14.84
CA ARG A 281 -22.08 1.58 -15.21
C ARG A 281 -22.24 1.48 -16.72
N LYS A 282 -22.82 0.39 -17.21
CA LYS A 282 -23.27 0.26 -18.59
C LYS A 282 -24.65 0.90 -18.71
N GLU A 283 -24.85 1.67 -19.76
CA GLU A 283 -26.16 2.21 -20.10
C GLU A 283 -27.11 1.07 -20.45
N VAL A 284 -28.33 1.14 -19.91
CA VAL A 284 -29.41 0.23 -20.30
C VAL A 284 -29.84 0.62 -21.70
N LYS A 285 -29.85 -0.33 -22.64
CA LYS A 285 -30.43 -0.13 -23.97
C LYS A 285 -31.93 0.13 -23.78
N LYS A 286 -32.33 1.40 -23.81
CA LYS A 286 -33.73 1.79 -23.86
C LYS A 286 -34.31 1.19 -25.15
N LYS A 287 -35.31 0.33 -25.00
CA LYS A 287 -36.16 -0.10 -26.11
C LYS A 287 -37.22 0.98 -26.35
#